data_AF-A0A6A7NB62-F1
#
_entry.id   AF-A0A6A7NB62-F1
#
_cell.length_a   1.000
_cell.length_b   1.000
_cell.length_c   1.000
_cell.angle_alpha   90.00
_cell.angle_beta   90.00
_cell.angle_gamma   90.00
#
_symmetry.space_group_name_H-M   'P 1'
#
loop_
_entity.id
_entity.type
_entity.pdbx_description
1 polymer ?
#
loop_
_entity_poly.entity_id
_entity_poly.type
_entity_poly.pdbx_seq_one_letter_code
_entity_poly.pdbx_strand_id
1 'polypeptide(L)'
;MLSSYPFWWLALPVLLLPVWWHRQKRQRLKAEPLATARFLPSAAPEQLRVWQWRDRLLLLVRCLMLVALIAWLAATIFPWRGDTVLLDAGADKAWAEQQIAAAGMGTAQRIELPSHGLQWLRQHERDWRPSARLLIVARADQVAMPARVPQFSHQVEVRTKLPTAAAAASSAAASAPTPAGRHIVLAGAQEQGAAWRSLFAAFDRAGDGASRYTLATEPGAKTELIVWDSTAAPPAGWRAPHWWLTSATAFPELAKASTLTINGLTLKYADSPRGRLWLTDAWPPRDADTARAIYEAWQQLNAAPAPAYPMPSQTLAAARSALPAITDAKPAAWLALALLALFLLERILTHVRRN
;
A
#
# COMPACT_ATOMS: atom_id res chain seq x y z
N MET A 1 -8.23 14.63 21.56
CA MET A 1 -8.07 15.67 20.52
C MET A 1 -9.33 15.66 19.67
N LEU A 2 -10.14 16.72 19.71
CA LEU A 2 -11.36 16.82 18.92
C LEU A 2 -10.97 16.96 17.44
N SER A 3 -11.32 15.95 16.64
CA SER A 3 -11.12 15.97 15.19
C SER A 3 -11.83 17.19 14.62
N SER A 4 -11.06 18.16 14.12
CA SER A 4 -11.57 19.44 13.58
C SER A 4 -12.11 19.31 12.15
N TYR A 5 -12.12 18.09 11.63
CA TYR A 5 -12.66 17.71 10.32
C TYR A 5 -14.07 18.24 10.00
N PRO A 6 -15.05 18.28 10.93
CA PRO A 6 -16.39 18.77 10.60
C PRO A 6 -16.44 20.29 10.38
N PHE A 7 -15.47 21.07 10.87
CA PHE A 7 -15.45 22.53 10.67
C PHE A 7 -14.99 22.93 9.26
N TRP A 8 -14.33 22.04 8.51
CA TRP A 8 -13.94 22.34 7.13
C TRP A 8 -15.17 22.51 6.22
N TRP A 9 -16.25 21.77 6.48
CA TRP A 9 -17.51 21.94 5.77
C TRP A 9 -18.16 23.32 6.00
N LEU A 10 -17.87 23.98 7.14
CA LEU A 10 -18.33 25.34 7.40
C LEU A 10 -17.51 26.40 6.64
N ALA A 11 -16.31 26.08 6.15
CA ALA A 11 -15.53 27.01 5.31
C ALA A 11 -16.15 27.16 3.90
N LEU A 12 -16.88 26.15 3.42
CA LEU A 12 -17.54 26.12 2.11
C LEU A 12 -18.62 27.20 1.93
N PRO A 13 -19.56 27.43 2.88
CA PRO A 13 -20.47 28.58 2.81
C PRO A 13 -19.75 29.92 3.02
N VAL A 14 -18.65 29.96 3.79
CA VAL A 14 -17.84 31.17 3.97
C VAL A 14 -17.16 31.60 2.66
N LEU A 15 -16.75 30.67 1.79
CA LEU A 15 -16.26 30.95 0.43
C LEU A 15 -17.28 31.69 -0.45
N LEU A 16 -18.57 31.43 -0.26
CA LEU A 16 -19.64 32.04 -1.05
C LEU A 16 -20.00 33.45 -0.56
N LEU A 17 -19.66 33.79 0.68
CA LEU A 17 -20.05 35.02 1.36
C LEU A 17 -19.50 36.29 0.69
N PRO A 18 -18.23 36.38 0.25
CA PRO A 18 -17.75 37.56 -0.48
C PRO A 18 -18.44 37.75 -1.83
N VAL A 19 -18.76 36.64 -2.52
CA VAL A 19 -19.48 36.67 -3.79
C VAL A 19 -20.91 37.16 -3.56
N TRP A 20 -21.59 36.62 -2.55
CA TRP A 20 -22.97 36.97 -2.21
C TRP A 20 -23.09 38.40 -1.67
N TRP A 21 -22.16 38.83 -0.83
CA TRP A 21 -22.10 40.19 -0.29
C TRP A 21 -21.77 41.22 -1.38
N HIS A 22 -20.86 40.88 -2.31
CA HIS A 22 -20.59 41.71 -3.47
C HIS A 22 -21.82 41.82 -4.39
N ARG A 23 -22.58 40.73 -4.52
CA ARG A 23 -23.83 40.63 -5.28
C ARG A 23 -24.97 41.47 -4.68
N GLN A 24 -25.11 41.49 -3.35
CA GLN A 24 -26.24 42.16 -2.67
C GLN A 24 -26.09 43.68 -2.63
N LYS A 25 -24.85 44.21 -2.52
CA LYS A 25 -24.62 45.64 -2.29
C LYS A 25 -24.87 46.55 -3.50
N ARG A 26 -25.15 46.00 -4.70
CA ARG A 26 -25.12 46.78 -5.96
C ARG A 26 -26.20 46.38 -6.97
N GLN A 27 -27.40 46.07 -6.50
CA GLN A 27 -28.60 46.24 -7.33
C GLN A 27 -28.78 47.74 -7.60
N ARG A 28 -28.45 48.21 -8.82
CA ARG A 28 -28.80 49.57 -9.25
C ARG A 28 -29.87 49.51 -10.33
N LEU A 29 -30.87 50.36 -10.19
CA LEU A 29 -31.91 50.62 -11.16
C LEU A 29 -31.30 51.51 -12.24
N LYS A 30 -31.10 50.98 -13.44
CA LYS A 30 -30.66 51.77 -14.58
C LYS A 30 -31.93 52.25 -15.28
N ALA A 31 -32.24 53.54 -15.15
CA ALA A 31 -33.31 54.17 -15.91
C ALA A 31 -32.73 54.58 -17.26
N GLU A 32 -33.09 53.86 -18.32
CA GLU A 32 -32.79 54.30 -19.69
C GLU A 32 -34.01 55.07 -20.20
N PRO A 33 -33.89 56.36 -20.56
CA PRO A 33 -34.99 57.08 -21.17
C PRO A 33 -35.23 56.49 -22.56
N LEU A 34 -36.43 55.91 -22.76
CA LEU A 34 -36.86 55.45 -24.08
C LEU A 34 -36.86 56.65 -25.02
N ALA A 35 -36.19 56.50 -26.17
CA ALA A 35 -36.09 57.53 -27.19
C ALA A 35 -37.49 58.05 -27.52
N THR A 36 -37.79 59.27 -27.06
CA THR A 36 -39.10 59.89 -27.24
C THR A 36 -39.24 60.28 -28.71
N ALA A 37 -39.97 59.49 -29.48
CA ALA A 37 -40.68 60.05 -30.62
C ALA A 37 -41.59 61.16 -30.09
N ARG A 38 -41.54 62.34 -30.70
CA ARG A 38 -42.03 63.64 -30.22
C ARG A 38 -43.55 63.73 -29.94
N PHE A 39 -44.27 62.61 -29.91
CA PHE A 39 -45.73 62.55 -29.97
C PHE A 39 -46.39 61.52 -29.04
N LEU A 40 -45.74 61.07 -27.97
CA LEU A 40 -46.41 60.32 -26.89
C LEU A 40 -46.27 61.04 -25.54
N PRO A 41 -47.32 61.08 -24.70
CA PRO A 41 -47.23 61.57 -23.32
C PRO A 41 -46.15 60.77 -22.58
N SER A 42 -45.33 61.45 -21.80
CA SER A 42 -44.16 60.91 -21.11
C SER A 42 -44.45 59.54 -20.46
N ALA A 43 -43.91 58.46 -21.03
CA ALA A 43 -43.93 57.15 -20.39
C ALA A 43 -42.94 57.17 -19.21
N ALA A 44 -43.37 56.64 -18.05
CA ALA A 44 -42.50 56.52 -16.88
C ALA A 44 -41.28 55.65 -17.22
N PRO A 45 -40.06 56.02 -16.78
CA PRO A 45 -38.84 55.30 -17.15
C PRO A 45 -38.90 53.85 -16.67
N GLU A 46 -38.79 52.88 -17.58
CA GLU A 46 -38.62 51.48 -17.21
C GLU A 46 -37.25 51.28 -16.56
N GLN A 47 -37.27 50.81 -15.31
CA GLN A 47 -36.07 50.49 -14.57
C GLN A 47 -35.58 49.10 -14.99
N LEU A 48 -34.65 49.05 -15.95
CA LEU A 48 -34.03 47.79 -16.33
C LEU A 48 -33.02 47.36 -15.27
N ARG A 49 -33.30 46.20 -14.65
CA ARG A 49 -32.43 45.58 -13.65
C ARG A 49 -31.29 44.83 -14.35
N VAL A 50 -30.29 45.59 -14.80
CA VAL A 50 -29.14 45.00 -15.50
C VAL A 50 -28.09 44.51 -14.50
N TRP A 51 -27.77 43.21 -14.58
CA TRP A 51 -26.77 42.55 -13.75
C TRP A 51 -25.37 42.70 -14.36
N GLN A 52 -24.52 43.55 -13.79
CA GLN A 52 -23.14 43.74 -14.27
C GLN A 52 -22.10 43.60 -13.16
N TRP A 53 -21.08 42.78 -13.41
CA TRP A 53 -19.91 42.61 -12.56
C TRP A 53 -18.89 43.72 -12.84
N ARG A 54 -19.06 44.88 -12.19
CA ARG A 54 -18.25 46.07 -12.49
C ARG A 54 -16.89 46.11 -11.77
N ASP A 55 -16.66 45.29 -10.74
CA ASP A 55 -15.45 45.33 -9.90
C ASP A 55 -14.72 43.98 -9.81
N ARG A 56 -14.38 43.41 -10.98
CA ARG A 56 -13.71 42.10 -11.05
C ARG A 56 -12.42 42.04 -10.23
N LEU A 57 -11.65 43.14 -10.19
CA LEU A 57 -10.41 43.25 -9.41
C LEU A 57 -10.65 43.19 -7.89
N LEU A 58 -11.62 43.94 -7.36
CA LEU A 58 -11.92 43.91 -5.92
C LEU A 58 -12.49 42.55 -5.49
N LEU A 59 -13.32 41.94 -6.34
CA LEU A 59 -13.83 40.59 -6.12
C LEU A 59 -12.68 39.57 -6.10
N LEU A 60 -11.75 39.65 -7.06
CA LEU A 60 -10.59 38.77 -7.15
C LEU A 60 -9.69 38.88 -5.90
N VAL A 61 -9.42 40.10 -5.42
CA VAL A 61 -8.63 40.32 -4.20
C VAL A 61 -9.29 39.70 -2.97
N ARG A 62 -10.63 39.84 -2.84
CA ARG A 62 -11.37 39.21 -1.74
C ARG A 62 -11.39 37.70 -1.82
N CYS A 63 -11.52 37.13 -3.03
CA CYS A 63 -11.41 35.69 -3.23
C CYS A 63 -10.00 35.20 -2.87
N LEU A 64 -8.94 35.90 -3.29
CA LEU A 64 -7.56 35.57 -2.93
C LEU A 64 -7.32 35.64 -1.41
N MET A 65 -7.82 36.67 -0.74
CA MET A 65 -7.72 36.81 0.71
C MET A 65 -8.39 35.64 1.43
N LEU A 66 -9.54 35.19 0.92
CA LEU A 66 -10.26 34.08 1.51
C LEU A 66 -9.56 32.74 1.26
N VAL A 67 -9.02 32.51 0.05
CA VAL A 67 -8.20 31.32 -0.25
C VAL A 67 -6.94 31.30 0.63
N ALA A 68 -6.26 32.43 0.78
CA ALA A 68 -5.10 32.55 1.66
C ALA A 68 -5.45 32.28 3.12
N LEU A 69 -6.63 32.74 3.57
CA LEU A 69 -7.12 32.50 4.94
C LEU A 69 -7.39 31.02 5.17
N ILE A 70 -8.03 30.34 4.21
CA ILE A 70 -8.28 28.90 4.28
C ILE A 70 -6.96 28.12 4.29
N ALA A 71 -6.02 28.48 3.42
CA ALA A 71 -4.70 27.86 3.38
C ALA A 71 -3.96 28.05 4.70
N TRP A 72 -4.03 29.25 5.30
CA TRP A 72 -3.44 29.55 6.60
C TRP A 72 -4.09 28.72 7.71
N LEU A 73 -5.43 28.64 7.73
CA LEU A 73 -6.18 27.83 8.68
C LEU A 73 -5.82 26.34 8.55
N ALA A 74 -5.81 25.80 7.33
CA ALA A 74 -5.43 24.42 7.08
C ALA A 74 -4.00 24.15 7.57
N ALA A 75 -3.06 25.04 7.28
CA ALA A 75 -1.68 24.81 7.65
C ALA A 75 -1.40 24.97 9.16
N THR A 76 -2.27 25.66 9.90
CA THR A 76 -2.21 25.74 11.38
C THR A 76 -2.99 24.62 12.07
N ILE A 77 -4.09 24.15 11.47
CA ILE A 77 -5.00 23.18 12.08
C ILE A 77 -4.62 21.74 11.76
N PHE A 78 -4.11 21.44 10.57
CA PHE A 78 -3.65 20.08 10.25
C PHE A 78 -2.43 19.76 11.13
N PRO A 79 -2.54 18.81 12.07
CA PRO A 79 -1.45 18.50 12.98
C PRO A 79 -0.45 17.63 12.23
N TRP A 80 0.50 18.28 11.55
CA TRP A 80 1.69 17.58 11.05
C TRP A 80 2.36 16.90 12.25
N ARG A 81 2.43 15.58 12.22
CA ARG A 81 2.98 14.76 13.30
C ARG A 81 4.46 15.12 13.50
N GLY A 82 4.85 15.27 14.75
CA GLY A 82 6.25 15.51 15.15
C GLY A 82 7.01 14.19 15.28
N ASP A 83 8.03 14.19 16.13
CA ASP A 83 8.78 12.96 16.44
C ASP A 83 7.82 11.87 16.91
N THR A 84 7.98 10.68 16.33
CA THR A 84 7.01 9.58 16.48
C THR A 84 7.70 8.24 16.67
N VAL A 85 7.19 7.46 17.61
CA VAL A 85 7.56 6.06 17.85
C VAL A 85 6.42 5.16 17.38
N LEU A 86 6.70 4.32 16.40
CA LEU A 86 5.85 3.20 16.00
C LEU A 86 6.22 1.99 16.86
N LEU A 87 5.31 1.59 17.73
CA LEU A 87 5.51 0.53 18.71
C LEU A 87 4.65 -0.70 18.37
N ASP A 88 5.28 -1.85 18.23
CA ASP A 88 4.61 -3.14 18.15
C ASP A 88 3.85 -3.43 19.46
N ALA A 89 2.55 -3.70 19.36
CA ALA A 89 1.69 -3.99 20.51
C ALA A 89 2.17 -5.21 21.32
N GLY A 90 2.85 -6.16 20.66
CA GLY A 90 3.41 -7.36 21.29
C GLY A 90 4.85 -7.20 21.80
N ALA A 91 5.48 -6.04 21.64
CA ALA A 91 6.83 -5.81 22.12
C ALA A 91 6.88 -5.75 23.67
N ASP A 92 7.96 -6.29 24.23
CA ASP A 92 8.27 -6.18 25.66
C ASP A 92 8.34 -4.70 26.06
N LYS A 93 7.46 -4.28 26.97
CA LYS A 93 7.32 -2.88 27.38
C LYS A 93 8.59 -2.32 28.01
N ALA A 94 9.28 -3.09 28.86
CA ALA A 94 10.48 -2.61 29.53
C ALA A 94 11.63 -2.43 28.53
N TRP A 95 11.79 -3.40 27.62
CA TRP A 95 12.76 -3.29 26.54
C TRP A 95 12.42 -2.12 25.58
N ALA A 96 11.14 -1.96 25.21
CA ALA A 96 10.72 -0.90 24.33
C ALA A 96 10.97 0.48 24.92
N GLU A 97 10.63 0.72 26.19
CA GLU A 97 10.94 1.99 26.88
C GLU A 97 12.45 2.26 26.93
N GLN A 98 13.27 1.24 27.17
CA GLN A 98 14.72 1.38 27.15
C GLN A 98 15.24 1.81 25.77
N GLN A 99 14.71 1.22 24.69
CA GLN A 99 15.08 1.61 23.33
C GLN A 99 14.61 3.02 22.97
N ILE A 100 13.39 3.40 23.39
CA ILE A 100 12.84 4.73 23.16
C ILE A 100 13.67 5.80 23.90
N ALA A 101 14.04 5.52 25.15
CA ALA A 101 14.90 6.40 25.93
C ALA A 101 16.31 6.50 25.33
N ALA A 102 16.89 5.39 24.89
CA ALA A 102 18.21 5.36 24.23
C ALA A 102 18.23 6.17 22.92
N ALA A 103 17.12 6.21 22.18
CA ALA A 103 16.98 7.01 20.98
C ALA A 103 16.67 8.50 21.25
N GLY A 104 16.48 8.88 22.53
CA GLY A 104 16.12 10.23 22.96
C GLY A 104 14.68 10.62 22.61
N MET A 105 13.79 9.65 22.38
CA MET A 105 12.40 9.87 21.91
C MET A 105 11.35 9.62 23.00
N GLY A 106 11.70 9.82 24.28
CA GLY A 106 10.80 9.58 25.42
C GLY A 106 9.50 10.42 25.39
N THR A 107 9.57 11.63 24.82
CA THR A 107 8.41 12.55 24.69
C THR A 107 7.72 12.49 23.34
N ALA A 108 8.18 11.61 22.43
CA ALA A 108 7.63 11.48 21.09
C ALA A 108 6.22 10.86 21.12
N GLN A 109 5.42 11.16 20.10
CA GLN A 109 4.08 10.59 19.96
C GLN A 109 4.19 9.08 19.70
N ARG A 110 3.39 8.27 20.38
CA ARG A 110 3.38 6.82 20.19
C ARG A 110 2.22 6.41 19.28
N ILE A 111 2.51 5.58 18.29
CA ILE A 111 1.53 5.01 17.37
C ILE A 111 1.74 3.50 17.36
N GLU A 112 0.66 2.74 17.29
CA GLU A 112 0.73 1.29 17.12
C GLU A 112 1.32 0.96 15.75
N LEU A 113 2.26 0.01 15.70
CA LEU A 113 2.88 -0.43 14.46
C LEU A 113 1.85 -1.21 13.61
N PRO A 114 1.48 -0.71 12.42
CA PRO A 114 0.54 -1.41 11.54
C PRO A 114 1.20 -2.60 10.84
N SER A 115 0.38 -3.50 10.30
CA SER A 115 0.86 -4.58 9.43
C SER A 115 1.65 -4.00 8.24
N HIS A 116 2.77 -4.65 7.90
CA HIS A 116 3.71 -4.15 6.90
C HIS A 116 4.23 -2.72 7.20
N GLY A 117 4.65 -2.46 8.45
CA GLY A 117 4.97 -1.13 8.97
C GLY A 117 5.86 -0.25 8.07
N LEU A 118 6.91 -0.81 7.44
CA LEU A 118 7.78 -0.05 6.53
C LEU A 118 7.07 0.41 5.25
N GLN A 119 6.19 -0.43 4.69
CA GLN A 119 5.43 -0.10 3.48
C GLN A 119 4.35 0.93 3.79
N TRP A 120 3.64 0.74 4.91
CA TRP A 120 2.65 1.69 5.39
C TRP A 120 3.28 3.07 5.64
N LEU A 121 4.46 3.10 6.28
CA LEU A 121 5.18 4.35 6.55
C LEU A 121 5.50 5.11 5.26
N ARG A 122 5.93 4.40 4.22
CA ARG A 122 6.23 5.00 2.91
C ARG A 122 4.99 5.65 2.28
N GLN A 123 3.80 5.09 2.50
CA GLN A 123 2.55 5.62 1.96
C GLN A 123 2.04 6.85 2.73
N HIS A 124 2.34 6.93 4.03
CA HIS A 124 1.81 7.95 4.93
C HIS A 124 2.84 9.02 5.29
N GLU A 125 4.01 9.04 4.64
CA GLU A 125 5.14 9.88 5.03
C GLU A 125 4.84 11.39 5.06
N ARG A 126 3.79 11.81 4.34
CA ARG A 126 3.32 13.20 4.27
C ARG A 126 2.63 13.68 5.55
N ASP A 127 2.28 12.76 6.45
CA ASP A 127 1.61 13.09 7.71
C ASP A 127 2.59 13.70 8.73
N TRP A 128 3.89 13.58 8.50
CA TRP A 128 4.95 14.05 9.39
C TRP A 128 5.57 15.37 8.92
N ARG A 129 6.05 16.15 9.89
CA ARG A 129 6.83 17.35 9.62
C ARG A 129 8.17 16.97 8.98
N PRO A 130 8.74 17.80 8.08
CA PRO A 130 10.03 17.50 7.44
C PRO A 130 11.19 17.24 8.40
N SER A 131 11.13 17.80 9.61
CA SER A 131 12.16 17.64 10.65
C SER A 131 11.89 16.48 11.62
N ALA A 132 10.81 15.71 11.42
CA ALA A 132 10.40 14.68 12.36
C ALA A 132 11.36 13.48 12.32
N ARG A 133 11.73 12.97 13.49
CA ARG A 133 12.46 11.71 13.65
C ARG A 133 11.48 10.57 13.90
N LEU A 134 11.71 9.44 13.24
CA LEU A 134 10.84 8.28 13.29
C LEU A 134 11.59 7.09 13.89
N LEU A 135 11.00 6.48 14.92
CA LEU A 135 11.50 5.24 15.52
C LEU A 135 10.51 4.11 15.29
N ILE A 136 10.99 2.96 14.86
CA ILE A 136 10.21 1.71 14.81
C ILE A 136 10.79 0.77 15.85
N VAL A 137 9.98 0.38 16.83
CA VAL A 137 10.35 -0.57 17.88
C VAL A 137 9.46 -1.80 17.74
N ALA A 138 10.07 -2.92 17.34
CA ALA A 138 9.31 -4.12 16.97
C ALA A 138 10.01 -5.42 17.37
N ARG A 139 9.24 -6.51 17.42
CA ARG A 139 9.79 -7.87 17.44
C ARG A 139 10.26 -8.28 16.03
N ALA A 140 11.17 -9.25 15.99
CA ALA A 140 11.77 -9.77 14.76
C ALA A 140 10.76 -10.28 13.70
N ASP A 141 9.64 -10.85 14.13
CA ASP A 141 8.57 -11.36 13.27
C ASP A 141 7.74 -10.26 12.61
N GLN A 142 7.75 -9.04 13.14
CA GLN A 142 6.87 -7.95 12.69
C GLN A 142 7.52 -7.06 11.63
N VAL A 143 8.86 -7.04 11.54
CA VAL A 143 9.59 -6.23 10.55
C VAL A 143 10.52 -7.14 9.74
N ALA A 144 10.00 -7.62 8.61
CA ALA A 144 10.77 -8.37 7.63
C ALA A 144 11.79 -7.48 6.93
N MET A 145 12.98 -8.02 6.69
CA MET A 145 14.02 -7.43 5.86
C MET A 145 13.53 -7.40 4.40
N PRO A 146 13.34 -6.21 3.80
CA PRO A 146 12.93 -6.13 2.40
C PRO A 146 14.12 -6.44 1.49
N ALA A 147 13.86 -7.06 0.33
CA ALA A 147 14.89 -7.34 -0.67
C ALA A 147 15.61 -6.06 -1.17
N ARG A 148 14.93 -4.92 -1.11
CA ARG A 148 15.51 -3.60 -1.33
C ARG A 148 15.04 -2.67 -0.21
N VAL A 149 15.98 -2.08 0.51
CA VAL A 149 15.69 -1.13 1.59
C VAL A 149 14.94 0.07 1.01
N PRO A 150 13.73 0.38 1.50
CA PRO A 150 12.96 1.53 1.03
C PRO A 150 13.70 2.84 1.39
N GLN A 151 13.61 3.81 0.48
CA GLN A 151 14.07 5.16 0.70
C GLN A 151 12.95 5.97 1.37
N PHE A 152 13.29 6.68 2.45
CA PHE A 152 12.39 7.55 3.20
C PHE A 152 12.88 9.00 3.10
N SER A 153 11.96 9.95 3.08
CA SER A 153 12.26 11.39 3.19
C SER A 153 12.63 11.82 4.62
N HIS A 154 12.27 11.03 5.64
CA HIS A 154 12.65 11.24 7.04
C HIS A 154 13.74 10.26 7.48
N GLN A 155 14.46 10.60 8.56
CA GLN A 155 15.34 9.66 9.23
C GLN A 155 14.49 8.61 9.96
N VAL A 156 14.66 7.34 9.60
CA VAL A 156 13.92 6.22 10.21
C VAL A 156 14.90 5.32 10.94
N GLU A 157 14.72 5.17 12.23
CA GLU A 157 15.51 4.27 13.05
C GLU A 157 14.70 3.01 13.37
N VAL A 158 15.24 1.85 13.04
CA VAL A 158 14.59 0.55 13.28
C VAL A 158 15.31 -0.15 14.43
N ARG A 159 14.55 -0.54 15.45
CA ARG A 159 15.00 -1.30 16.62
C ARG A 159 14.19 -2.59 16.69
N THR A 160 14.85 -3.71 16.42
CA THR A 160 14.25 -5.04 16.41
C THR A 160 14.79 -5.90 17.54
N LYS A 161 13.88 -6.51 18.32
CA LYS A 161 14.24 -7.54 19.29
C LYS A 161 14.36 -8.87 18.54
N LEU A 162 15.60 -9.32 18.32
CA LEU A 162 15.89 -10.63 17.76
C LEU A 162 15.35 -11.73 18.70
N PRO A 163 14.79 -12.83 18.17
CA PRO A 163 14.37 -13.94 19.00
C PRO A 163 15.61 -14.59 19.61
N THR A 164 15.51 -15.01 20.87
CA THR A 164 16.50 -15.93 21.46
C THR A 164 16.49 -17.24 20.65
N ALA A 165 17.62 -17.95 20.55
CA ALA A 165 17.73 -19.16 19.72
C ALA A 165 16.61 -20.21 19.98
N ALA A 166 16.14 -20.33 21.22
CA ALA A 166 15.01 -21.19 21.58
C ALA A 166 13.66 -20.72 21.00
N ALA A 167 13.41 -19.41 20.94
CA ALA A 167 12.20 -18.83 20.36
C ALA A 167 12.21 -18.88 18.82
N ALA A 168 13.39 -18.81 18.20
CA ALA A 168 13.56 -18.97 16.75
C ALA A 168 13.15 -20.37 16.26
N ALA A 169 13.43 -21.41 17.06
CA ALA A 169 12.99 -22.77 16.78
C ALA A 169 11.46 -22.92 16.91
N SER A 170 10.84 -22.26 17.89
CA SER A 170 9.38 -22.27 18.06
C SER A 170 8.62 -21.45 17.01
N SER A 171 9.17 -20.33 16.53
CA SER A 171 8.56 -19.54 15.45
C SER A 171 8.65 -20.20 14.08
N ALA A 172 9.72 -20.98 13.84
CA ALA A 172 9.82 -21.84 12.66
C ALA A 172 8.76 -22.95 12.67
N ALA A 173 8.47 -23.52 13.84
CA ALA A 173 7.41 -24.52 14.01
C ALA A 173 5.99 -23.92 13.90
N ALA A 174 5.77 -22.68 14.38
CA ALA A 174 4.48 -21.99 14.29
C ALA A 174 4.15 -21.46 12.88
N SER A 175 5.12 -21.44 11.97
CA SER A 175 4.94 -21.10 10.56
C SER A 175 4.55 -22.31 9.70
N ALA A 176 4.37 -23.50 10.31
CA ALA A 176 3.83 -24.66 9.61
C ALA A 176 2.38 -24.37 9.20
N PRO A 177 2.03 -24.40 7.91
CA PRO A 177 0.68 -24.09 7.47
C PRO A 177 -0.32 -25.13 8.03
N THR A 178 -1.38 -24.61 8.66
CA THR A 178 -2.60 -25.32 9.09
C THR A 178 -3.14 -26.18 7.94
N PRO A 179 -3.69 -27.39 8.19
CA PRO A 179 -4.06 -28.36 7.14
C PRO A 179 -5.17 -27.82 6.22
N ALA A 180 -4.78 -27.23 5.10
CA ALA A 180 -5.65 -26.94 3.98
C ALA A 180 -5.65 -28.16 3.05
N GLY A 181 -6.83 -28.59 2.58
CA GLY A 181 -6.93 -29.65 1.57
C GLY A 181 -6.10 -29.29 0.36
N ARG A 182 -5.14 -30.16 0.00
CA ARG A 182 -4.19 -29.92 -1.08
C ARG A 182 -4.83 -30.32 -2.41
N HIS A 183 -4.98 -29.37 -3.33
CA HIS A 183 -5.67 -29.61 -4.61
C HIS A 183 -4.67 -29.97 -5.70
N ILE A 184 -4.82 -31.17 -6.27
CA ILE A 184 -3.93 -31.73 -7.27
C ILE A 184 -4.72 -32.00 -8.54
N VAL A 185 -4.17 -31.59 -9.68
CA VAL A 185 -4.74 -31.90 -10.99
C VAL A 185 -4.01 -33.09 -11.58
N LEU A 186 -4.75 -34.12 -11.98
CA LEU A 186 -4.22 -35.24 -12.76
C LEU A 186 -4.64 -35.05 -14.22
N ALA A 187 -3.73 -34.59 -15.07
CA ALA A 187 -3.98 -34.36 -16.49
C ALA A 187 -3.19 -35.34 -17.35
N GLY A 188 -3.83 -35.86 -18.39
CA GLY A 188 -3.20 -36.83 -19.32
C GLY A 188 -3.11 -38.27 -18.81
N ALA A 189 -3.28 -38.50 -17.50
CA ALA A 189 -3.11 -39.79 -16.83
C ALA A 189 -4.22 -40.82 -17.11
N GLN A 190 -4.55 -41.10 -18.37
CA GLN A 190 -5.58 -42.10 -18.70
C GLN A 190 -5.13 -43.52 -18.38
N GLU A 191 -3.89 -43.89 -18.74
CA GLU A 191 -3.35 -45.24 -18.51
C GLU A 191 -2.82 -45.43 -17.08
N GLN A 192 -2.12 -44.42 -16.55
CA GLN A 192 -1.45 -44.50 -15.23
C GLN A 192 -2.26 -43.81 -14.12
N GLY A 193 -3.47 -43.33 -14.41
CA GLY A 193 -4.30 -42.59 -13.44
C GLY A 193 -4.63 -43.38 -12.17
N ALA A 194 -4.72 -44.71 -12.25
CA ALA A 194 -4.88 -45.56 -11.07
C ALA A 194 -3.65 -45.53 -10.15
N ALA A 195 -2.43 -45.57 -10.73
CA ALA A 195 -1.18 -45.49 -9.99
C ALA A 195 -0.98 -44.11 -9.32
N TRP A 196 -1.40 -43.04 -9.99
CA TRP A 196 -1.40 -41.71 -9.40
C TRP A 196 -2.36 -41.59 -8.21
N ARG A 197 -3.59 -42.12 -8.35
CA ARG A 197 -4.56 -42.12 -7.25
C ARG A 197 -4.08 -42.94 -6.05
N SER A 198 -3.47 -44.11 -6.28
CA SER A 198 -2.94 -44.95 -5.21
C SER A 198 -1.76 -44.28 -4.49
N LEU A 199 -0.89 -43.59 -5.23
CA LEU A 199 0.22 -42.83 -4.64
C LEU A 199 -0.29 -41.71 -3.71
N PHE A 200 -1.21 -40.86 -4.18
CA PHE A 200 -1.72 -39.77 -3.36
C PHE A 200 -2.53 -40.28 -2.16
N ALA A 201 -3.22 -41.41 -2.30
CA ALA A 201 -3.85 -42.08 -1.15
C ALA A 201 -2.82 -42.61 -0.14
N ALA A 202 -1.67 -43.10 -0.60
CA ALA A 202 -0.56 -43.50 0.28
C ALA A 202 0.05 -42.28 0.99
N PHE A 203 0.21 -41.15 0.30
CA PHE A 203 0.71 -39.91 0.90
C PHE A 203 -0.25 -39.33 1.95
N ASP A 204 -1.56 -39.43 1.74
CA ASP A 204 -2.57 -39.02 2.73
C ASP A 204 -2.45 -39.83 4.03
N ARG A 205 -2.27 -41.16 3.90
CA ARG A 205 -2.04 -42.04 5.05
C ARG A 205 -0.71 -41.79 5.77
N ALA A 206 0.37 -41.55 5.01
CA ALA A 206 1.69 -41.30 5.59
C ALA A 206 1.79 -39.95 6.32
N GLY A 207 0.92 -38.98 5.99
CA GLY A 207 0.85 -37.67 6.64
C GLY A 207 -0.12 -37.59 7.82
N ASP A 208 -0.50 -38.71 8.44
CA ASP A 208 -1.45 -38.81 9.58
C ASP A 208 -2.79 -38.06 9.36
N GLY A 209 -3.24 -37.92 8.10
CA GLY A 209 -4.47 -37.20 7.75
C GLY A 209 -4.38 -35.67 7.80
N ALA A 210 -3.17 -35.11 7.99
CA ALA A 210 -2.93 -33.67 7.97
C ALA A 210 -2.95 -33.05 6.56
N SER A 211 -3.02 -33.84 5.49
CA SER A 211 -2.98 -33.36 4.11
C SER A 211 -3.92 -34.15 3.21
N ARG A 212 -5.22 -33.85 3.29
CA ARG A 212 -6.22 -34.49 2.40
C ARG A 212 -6.04 -34.00 0.96
N TYR A 213 -5.63 -34.90 0.07
CA TYR A 213 -5.46 -34.61 -1.36
C TYR A 213 -6.80 -34.69 -2.11
N THR A 214 -7.16 -33.60 -2.79
CA THR A 214 -8.33 -33.57 -3.68
C THR A 214 -7.87 -33.60 -5.12
N LEU A 215 -8.28 -34.62 -5.88
CA LEU A 215 -7.87 -34.83 -7.26
C LEU A 215 -8.91 -34.23 -8.22
N ALA A 216 -8.46 -33.37 -9.13
CA ALA A 216 -9.28 -32.75 -10.18
C ALA A 216 -8.69 -33.02 -11.56
N THR A 217 -9.47 -32.80 -12.61
CA THR A 217 -9.03 -32.92 -14.02
C THR A 217 -8.61 -31.59 -14.64
N GLU A 218 -9.01 -30.47 -14.04
CA GLU A 218 -8.68 -29.12 -14.51
C GLU A 218 -8.16 -28.24 -13.36
N PRO A 219 -7.21 -27.32 -13.62
CA PRO A 219 -6.69 -26.43 -12.61
C PRO A 219 -7.66 -25.32 -12.24
N GLY A 220 -7.71 -25.01 -10.95
CA GLY A 220 -8.42 -23.87 -10.38
C GLY A 220 -7.49 -22.99 -9.54
N ALA A 221 -8.04 -21.94 -8.93
CA ALA A 221 -7.26 -20.97 -8.14
C ALA A 221 -6.53 -21.58 -6.92
N LYS A 222 -6.96 -22.76 -6.46
CA LYS A 222 -6.38 -23.47 -5.31
C LYS A 222 -5.41 -24.59 -5.72
N THR A 223 -5.18 -24.81 -7.01
CA THR A 223 -4.32 -25.90 -7.48
C THR A 223 -2.87 -25.65 -7.07
N GLU A 224 -2.32 -26.58 -6.29
CA GLU A 224 -0.94 -26.51 -5.79
C GLU A 224 0.01 -27.30 -6.68
N LEU A 225 -0.47 -28.42 -7.24
CA LEU A 225 0.29 -29.33 -8.09
C LEU A 225 -0.54 -29.74 -9.32
N ILE A 226 0.08 -29.63 -10.50
CA ILE A 226 -0.41 -30.27 -11.72
C ILE A 226 0.50 -31.47 -12.02
N VAL A 227 -0.07 -32.67 -12.05
CA VAL A 227 0.59 -33.85 -12.61
C VAL A 227 0.22 -33.89 -14.09
N TRP A 228 1.23 -33.79 -14.95
CA TRP A 228 1.09 -33.83 -16.39
C TRP A 228 1.69 -35.13 -16.93
N ASP A 229 0.80 -36.06 -17.21
CA ASP A 229 1.12 -37.37 -17.75
C ASP A 229 0.67 -37.48 -19.20
N SER A 230 1.23 -36.63 -20.06
CA SER A 230 0.95 -36.62 -21.49
C SER A 230 2.14 -36.09 -22.28
N THR A 231 2.32 -36.61 -23.50
CA THR A 231 3.26 -36.07 -24.47
C THR A 231 2.71 -34.86 -25.22
N ALA A 232 1.40 -34.58 -25.09
CA ALA A 232 0.76 -33.41 -25.70
C ALA A 232 1.10 -32.12 -24.95
N ALA A 233 1.05 -31.00 -25.67
CA ALA A 233 1.30 -29.68 -25.10
C ALA A 233 0.19 -29.29 -24.09
N PRO A 234 0.55 -28.72 -22.92
CA PRO A 234 -0.44 -28.25 -21.96
C PRO A 234 -1.20 -27.01 -22.47
N PRO A 235 -2.48 -26.83 -22.09
CA PRO A 235 -3.23 -25.63 -22.43
C PRO A 235 -2.52 -24.34 -22.01
N ALA A 236 -2.61 -23.29 -22.82
CA ALA A 236 -1.85 -22.05 -22.64
C ALA A 236 -2.16 -21.29 -21.33
N GLY A 237 -3.37 -21.46 -20.79
CA GLY A 237 -3.82 -20.80 -19.56
C GLY A 237 -3.51 -21.54 -18.27
N TRP A 238 -3.01 -22.78 -18.34
CA TRP A 238 -2.77 -23.58 -17.14
C TRP A 238 -1.54 -23.09 -16.38
N ARG A 239 -1.72 -22.85 -15.09
CA ARG A 239 -0.71 -22.38 -14.14
C ARG A 239 -0.93 -23.08 -12.80
N ALA A 240 0.16 -23.44 -12.13
CA ALA A 240 0.17 -23.91 -10.75
C ALA A 240 1.58 -23.69 -10.17
N PRO A 241 1.74 -23.57 -8.84
CA PRO A 241 3.05 -23.44 -8.22
C PRO A 241 4.02 -24.56 -8.64
N HIS A 242 3.53 -25.81 -8.70
CA HIS A 242 4.33 -26.97 -9.07
C HIS A 242 3.71 -27.78 -10.20
N TRP A 243 4.57 -28.35 -11.03
CA TRP A 243 4.24 -29.28 -12.09
C TRP A 243 5.12 -30.51 -12.00
N TRP A 244 4.49 -31.68 -11.82
CA TRP A 244 5.16 -32.97 -11.92
C TRP A 244 4.92 -33.55 -13.30
N LEU A 245 5.99 -33.71 -14.06
CA LEU A 245 5.97 -34.17 -15.44
C LEU A 245 6.46 -35.62 -15.53
N THR A 246 5.78 -36.45 -16.32
CA THR A 246 6.28 -37.79 -16.68
C THR A 246 7.11 -37.80 -17.95
N SER A 247 6.99 -36.75 -18.78
CA SER A 247 7.75 -36.56 -20.00
C SER A 247 8.20 -35.10 -20.17
N ALA A 248 9.41 -34.91 -20.68
CA ALA A 248 9.94 -33.59 -21.04
C ALA A 248 9.49 -33.11 -22.44
N THR A 249 8.87 -33.97 -23.26
CA THR A 249 8.62 -33.70 -24.69
C THR A 249 7.74 -32.48 -24.94
N ALA A 250 6.77 -32.22 -24.05
CA ALA A 250 5.82 -31.12 -24.16
C ALA A 250 6.35 -29.79 -23.57
N PHE A 251 7.54 -29.79 -22.97
CA PHE A 251 8.08 -28.69 -22.17
C PHE A 251 9.51 -28.34 -22.60
N PRO A 252 9.68 -27.46 -23.62
CA PRO A 252 11.00 -27.04 -24.07
C PRO A 252 11.82 -26.37 -22.97
N GLU A 253 11.19 -25.83 -21.92
CA GLU A 253 11.86 -25.24 -20.76
C GLU A 253 12.77 -26.25 -20.05
N LEU A 254 12.46 -27.54 -20.13
CA LEU A 254 13.26 -28.60 -19.51
C LEU A 254 14.54 -28.93 -20.28
N ALA A 255 14.72 -28.43 -21.51
CA ALA A 255 15.96 -28.65 -22.26
C ALA A 255 17.19 -28.01 -21.58
N LYS A 256 16.97 -26.99 -20.75
CA LYS A 256 17.99 -26.33 -19.92
C LYS A 256 17.78 -26.58 -18.42
N ALA A 257 17.03 -27.62 -18.07
CA ALA A 257 16.77 -27.97 -16.68
C ALA A 257 18.06 -28.30 -15.94
N SER A 258 18.11 -27.88 -14.68
CA SER A 258 19.17 -28.28 -13.77
C SER A 258 18.85 -29.66 -13.21
N THR A 259 19.87 -30.48 -13.02
CA THR A 259 19.74 -31.80 -12.40
C THR A 259 20.09 -31.68 -10.92
N LEU A 260 19.23 -32.20 -10.05
CA LEU A 260 19.39 -32.19 -8.61
C LEU A 260 19.25 -33.61 -8.07
N THR A 261 20.07 -33.97 -7.09
CA THR A 261 19.93 -35.23 -6.38
C THR A 261 19.34 -34.96 -4.99
N ILE A 262 18.10 -35.42 -4.75
CA ILE A 262 17.43 -35.33 -3.45
C ILE A 262 17.03 -36.74 -3.01
N ASN A 263 17.35 -37.13 -1.77
CA ASN A 263 16.94 -38.41 -1.19
C ASN A 263 17.29 -39.62 -2.09
N GLY A 264 18.44 -39.57 -2.77
CA GLY A 264 18.89 -40.60 -3.71
C GLY A 264 18.19 -40.60 -5.08
N LEU A 265 17.23 -39.69 -5.30
CA LEU A 265 16.53 -39.52 -6.57
C LEU A 265 17.22 -38.45 -7.42
N THR A 266 17.35 -38.73 -8.72
CA THR A 266 17.80 -37.73 -9.69
C THR A 266 16.58 -37.03 -10.28
N LEU A 267 16.44 -35.73 -10.03
CA LEU A 267 15.35 -34.92 -10.53
C LEU A 267 15.90 -33.90 -11.53
N LYS A 268 15.20 -33.68 -12.64
CA LYS A 268 15.44 -32.49 -13.46
C LYS A 268 14.40 -31.44 -13.10
N TYR A 269 14.85 -30.21 -12.89
CA TYR A 269 13.99 -29.10 -12.49
C TYR A 269 14.24 -27.85 -13.34
N ALA A 270 13.17 -27.11 -13.59
CA ALA A 270 13.23 -25.80 -14.24
C ALA A 270 12.11 -24.89 -13.71
N ASP A 271 12.44 -23.64 -13.40
CA ASP A 271 11.42 -22.63 -13.10
C ASP A 271 10.93 -22.01 -14.41
N SER A 272 9.61 -21.98 -14.61
CA SER A 272 8.97 -21.42 -15.80
C SER A 272 7.88 -20.41 -15.41
N PRO A 273 7.40 -19.57 -16.34
CA PRO A 273 6.22 -18.75 -16.09
C PRO A 273 4.96 -19.56 -15.72
N ARG A 274 4.92 -20.88 -15.97
CA ARG A 274 3.78 -21.75 -15.64
C ARG A 274 3.82 -22.27 -14.21
N GLY A 275 4.98 -22.18 -13.57
CA GLY A 275 5.29 -22.85 -12.31
C GLY A 275 6.65 -23.52 -12.35
N ARG A 276 7.01 -24.13 -11.23
CA ARG A 276 8.19 -24.98 -11.10
C ARG A 276 7.91 -26.35 -11.72
N LEU A 277 8.62 -26.65 -12.81
CA LEU A 277 8.54 -27.91 -13.52
C LEU A 277 9.58 -28.87 -12.96
N TRP A 278 9.19 -30.11 -12.69
CA TRP A 278 10.13 -31.15 -12.31
C TRP A 278 9.74 -32.52 -12.86
N LEU A 279 10.74 -33.35 -13.11
CA LEU A 279 10.59 -34.75 -13.50
C LEU A 279 11.59 -35.63 -12.75
N THR A 280 11.24 -36.91 -12.60
CA THR A 280 12.09 -37.94 -12.01
C THR A 280 11.93 -39.23 -12.80
N ASP A 281 13.04 -39.92 -13.04
CA ASP A 281 13.04 -41.22 -13.73
C ASP A 281 12.59 -42.36 -12.79
N ALA A 282 12.35 -42.05 -11.51
CA ALA A 282 11.87 -42.99 -10.50
C ALA A 282 10.34 -43.18 -10.50
N TRP A 283 9.62 -42.56 -11.45
CA TRP A 283 8.20 -42.75 -11.66
C TRP A 283 7.94 -43.79 -12.79
N PRO A 284 7.04 -44.77 -12.60
CA PRO A 284 6.29 -45.08 -11.38
C PRO A 284 7.18 -45.75 -10.31
N PRO A 285 6.93 -45.51 -9.00
CA PRO A 285 7.72 -46.09 -7.92
C PRO A 285 7.54 -47.61 -7.90
N ARG A 286 8.65 -48.34 -7.75
CA ARG A 286 8.67 -49.81 -7.71
C ARG A 286 8.46 -50.39 -6.31
N ASP A 287 8.75 -49.59 -5.29
CA ASP A 287 8.67 -49.95 -3.88
C ASP A 287 8.25 -48.75 -3.02
N ALA A 288 7.95 -49.02 -1.74
CA ALA A 288 7.49 -48.02 -0.78
C ALA A 288 8.56 -46.97 -0.44
N ASP A 289 9.84 -47.35 -0.43
CA ASP A 289 10.94 -46.45 -0.13
C ASP A 289 11.13 -45.40 -1.23
N THR A 290 11.00 -45.81 -2.50
CA THR A 290 11.01 -44.94 -3.66
C THR A 290 9.82 -43.98 -3.62
N ALA A 291 8.61 -44.47 -3.30
CA ALA A 291 7.43 -43.61 -3.16
C ALA A 291 7.61 -42.57 -2.04
N ARG A 292 8.19 -42.96 -0.91
CA ARG A 292 8.52 -42.06 0.20
C ARG A 292 9.58 -41.04 -0.18
N ALA A 293 10.66 -41.46 -0.84
CA ALA A 293 11.71 -40.58 -1.29
C ALA A 293 11.17 -39.50 -2.25
N ILE A 294 10.25 -39.89 -3.15
CA ILE A 294 9.59 -38.96 -4.07
C ILE A 294 8.70 -37.97 -3.30
N TYR A 295 7.94 -38.46 -2.31
CA TYR A 295 7.11 -37.59 -1.46
C TYR A 295 7.94 -36.53 -0.73
N GLU A 296 9.01 -36.96 -0.07
CA GLU A 296 9.90 -36.07 0.68
C GLU A 296 10.62 -35.09 -0.26
N ALA A 297 11.05 -35.54 -1.45
CA ALA A 297 11.63 -34.66 -2.46
C ALA A 297 10.62 -33.59 -2.93
N TRP A 298 9.36 -33.98 -3.15
CA TRP A 298 8.30 -33.03 -3.48
C TRP A 298 8.05 -32.03 -2.33
N GLN A 299 8.02 -32.47 -1.07
CA GLN A 299 7.87 -31.54 0.07
C GLN A 299 9.04 -30.55 0.16
N GLN A 300 10.27 -30.98 -0.14
CA GLN A 300 11.43 -30.09 -0.17
C GLN A 300 11.41 -29.12 -1.35
N LEU A 301 10.93 -29.55 -2.52
CA LEU A 301 10.71 -28.66 -3.68
C LEU A 301 9.60 -27.63 -3.40
N ASN A 302 8.65 -27.99 -2.53
CA ASN A 302 7.60 -27.12 -2.01
C ASN A 302 8.09 -26.15 -0.93
N ALA A 303 9.42 -25.96 -0.78
CA ALA A 303 10.01 -25.02 0.18
C ALA A 303 9.19 -23.73 0.22
N ALA A 304 8.56 -23.52 1.38
CA ALA A 304 7.85 -22.30 1.70
C ALA A 304 8.71 -21.08 1.33
N PRO A 305 8.11 -19.92 1.01
CA PRO A 305 8.87 -18.70 0.82
C PRO A 305 9.89 -18.60 1.95
N ALA A 306 11.16 -18.37 1.61
CA ALA A 306 12.24 -18.31 2.59
C ALA A 306 11.75 -17.48 3.80
N PRO A 307 11.90 -18.00 5.03
CA PRO A 307 11.36 -17.33 6.20
C PRO A 307 11.83 -15.87 6.18
N ALA A 308 10.90 -14.95 6.35
CA ALA A 308 11.19 -13.53 6.27
C ALA A 308 12.26 -13.19 7.32
N TYR A 309 13.48 -12.94 6.86
CA TYR A 309 14.59 -12.62 7.77
C TYR A 309 14.24 -11.32 8.52
N PRO A 310 14.38 -11.28 9.84
CA PRO A 310 14.10 -10.06 10.59
C PRO A 310 15.07 -8.96 10.18
N MET A 311 14.55 -7.75 10.00
CA MET A 311 15.39 -6.59 9.72
C MET A 311 16.28 -6.32 10.94
N PRO A 312 17.61 -6.18 10.79
CA PRO A 312 18.48 -5.84 11.92
C PRO A 312 18.21 -4.43 12.41
N SER A 313 18.61 -4.14 13.65
CA SER A 313 18.54 -2.79 14.18
C SER A 313 19.49 -1.88 13.40
N GLN A 314 18.96 -0.86 12.73
CA GLN A 314 19.74 0.04 11.88
C GLN A 314 19.06 1.39 11.73
N THR A 315 19.87 2.40 11.44
CA THR A 315 19.40 3.74 11.08
C THR A 315 19.37 3.88 9.57
N LEU A 316 18.19 4.21 9.03
CA LEU A 316 17.99 4.55 7.64
C LEU A 316 18.12 6.07 7.51
N ALA A 317 19.15 6.50 6.78
CA ALA A 317 19.32 7.92 6.48
C ALA A 317 18.17 8.42 5.59
N ALA A 318 17.76 9.66 5.83
CA ALA A 318 16.83 10.35 4.95
C ALA A 318 17.45 10.44 3.55
N ALA A 319 16.81 9.81 2.57
CA ALA A 319 17.19 9.92 1.17
C ALA A 319 16.47 11.11 0.55
N ARG A 320 17.24 12.05 -0.03
CA ARG A 320 16.67 13.16 -0.80
C ARG A 320 16.17 12.65 -2.16
N SER A 321 14.91 12.23 -2.28
CA SER A 321 14.33 11.86 -3.59
C SER A 321 12.91 12.36 -3.85
N ALA A 322 12.83 13.17 -4.92
CA ALA A 322 11.78 13.40 -5.94
C ALA A 322 10.48 14.17 -5.66
N LEU A 323 10.15 14.54 -4.43
CA LEU A 323 9.10 15.55 -4.20
C LEU A 323 9.78 16.81 -3.67
N PRO A 324 9.45 18.01 -4.21
CA PRO A 324 10.05 19.24 -3.71
C PRO A 324 9.77 19.28 -2.22
N ALA A 325 10.85 19.24 -1.43
CA ALA A 325 10.78 19.46 -0.01
C ALA A 325 10.01 20.78 0.17
N ILE A 326 8.86 20.71 0.84
CA ILE A 326 8.20 21.92 1.33
C ILE A 326 9.18 22.44 2.39
N THR A 327 10.10 23.26 1.91
CA THR A 327 11.34 23.69 2.53
C THR A 327 10.95 24.65 3.62
N ASP A 328 10.88 24.21 4.87
CA ASP A 328 10.76 25.06 6.06
C ASP A 328 9.82 26.27 5.90
N ALA A 329 8.80 26.13 5.07
CA ALA A 329 7.84 27.18 4.89
C ALA A 329 6.95 26.96 6.08
N LYS A 330 7.25 27.62 7.21
CA LYS A 330 6.26 27.88 8.27
C LYS A 330 5.10 28.55 7.54
N PRO A 331 4.14 27.77 7.03
CA PRO A 331 3.28 28.25 5.97
C PRO A 331 2.38 29.34 6.57
N ALA A 332 2.04 29.17 7.84
CA ALA A 332 1.39 30.14 8.69
C ALA A 332 2.08 31.52 8.71
N ALA A 333 3.40 31.60 8.74
CA ALA A 333 4.10 32.89 8.88
C ALA A 333 4.05 33.70 7.57
N TRP A 334 4.39 33.09 6.44
CA TRP A 334 4.34 33.80 5.15
C TRP A 334 2.89 34.00 4.67
N LEU A 335 1.97 33.05 4.94
CA LEU A 335 0.55 33.22 4.64
C LEU A 335 -0.07 34.33 5.50
N ALA A 336 0.38 34.54 6.74
CA ALA A 336 -0.03 35.69 7.55
C ALA A 336 0.43 37.01 6.93
N LEU A 337 1.67 37.08 6.43
CA LEU A 337 2.16 38.26 5.69
C LEU A 337 1.39 38.48 4.39
N ALA A 338 1.10 37.42 3.64
CA ALA A 338 0.29 37.49 2.42
C ALA A 338 -1.14 37.98 2.71
N LEU A 339 -1.76 37.49 3.79
CA LEU A 339 -3.06 37.96 4.26
C LEU A 339 -3.04 39.44 4.62
N LEU A 340 -2.00 39.89 5.33
CA LEU A 340 -1.82 41.30 5.68
C LEU A 340 -1.67 42.18 4.43
N ALA A 341 -0.86 41.76 3.45
CA ALA A 341 -0.69 42.45 2.18
C ALA A 341 -2.00 42.53 1.37
N LEU A 342 -2.74 41.42 1.28
CA LEU A 342 -4.04 41.38 0.59
C LEU A 342 -5.08 42.27 1.28
N PHE A 343 -5.07 42.34 2.61
CA PHE A 343 -5.95 43.22 3.38
C PHE A 343 -5.64 44.70 3.14
N LEU A 344 -4.35 45.08 3.12
CA LEU A 344 -3.93 46.44 2.76
C LEU A 344 -4.36 46.81 1.35
N LEU A 345 -4.18 45.90 0.39
CA LEU A 345 -4.56 46.11 -1.01
C LEU A 345 -6.09 46.26 -1.18
N GLU A 346 -6.88 45.49 -0.45
CA GLU A 346 -8.34 45.65 -0.39
C GLU A 346 -8.73 47.04 0.12
N ARG A 347 -8.05 47.54 1.16
CA ARG A 347 -8.31 48.86 1.74
C ARG A 347 -7.96 49.99 0.78
N ILE A 348 -6.82 49.91 0.10
CA ILE A 348 -6.40 50.89 -0.91
C ILE A 348 -7.41 50.93 -2.07
N LEU A 349 -7.76 49.77 -2.64
CA LEU A 349 -8.74 49.70 -3.75
C LEU A 349 -10.12 50.22 -3.34
N THR A 350 -10.52 49.99 -2.09
CA THR A 350 -11.79 50.51 -1.56
C THR A 350 -11.74 52.02 -1.35
N HIS A 351 -10.59 52.56 -0.93
CA HIS A 351 -10.38 53.99 -0.70
C HIS A 351 -10.31 54.77 -2.02
N VAL A 352 -9.49 54.32 -2.99
CA VAL A 352 -9.37 54.91 -4.34
C VAL A 352 -10.71 54.99 -5.06
N ARG A 353 -11.65 54.10 -4.72
CA ARG A 353 -12.98 54.07 -5.32
C ARG A 353 -13.99 55.01 -4.65
N ARG A 354 -13.79 55.34 -3.38
CA ARG A 354 -14.70 56.22 -2.63
C ARG A 354 -14.45 57.69 -2.96
N ASN A 355 -13.20 58.02 -3.24
CA ASN A 355 -12.80 59.25 -3.91
C ASN A 355 -13.09 59.14 -5.41
#